data_AF-A7RUM2-F1
#
_entry.id   AF-A7RUM2-F1
#
_cell.length_a   1.000
_cell.length_b   1.000
_cell.length_c   1.000
_cell.angle_alpha   90.00
_cell.angle_beta   90.00
_cell.angle_gamma   90.00
#
_symmetry.space_group_name_H-M   'P 1'
#
loop_
_entity.id
_entity.type
_entity.pdbx_description
1 polymer ?
#
loop_
_entity_poly.entity_id
_entity_poly.type
_entity_poly.pdbx_seq_one_letter_code
_entity_poly.pdbx_strand_id
1 'polypeptide(L)'
;LLGNSATLLVIAKNRRLWGSTNMLIACLAVFDLSMSVLNGLPFAAPSLAIGKWPFSYAACQYMGYSGIAIAVGSMQTISCIAVNRFYRVVRPTKFKRAFSVRSTAVYIVTLWVFALIAPLPYILEDEKFKFQPGKILCFPSSESGLQKGLHFIVLVLIPVICYCYLRVYLKVPQHMVAVTTSIGAEEIAITKTLVAIVLGYLCCWVPILAIDLVDFFIGRLVMPRWVYLLYGYLAMLSSVTSPVIYALLIPTFRREYLKLI
;
A
#
# COMPACT_ATOMS: atom_id res chain seq x y z
N LEU A 1 -0.58 -13.35 4.56
CA LEU A 1 -1.04 -13.73 5.93
C LEU A 1 0.11 -13.95 6.90
N LEU A 2 0.91 -15.02 6.76
CA LEU A 2 1.96 -15.38 7.73
C LEU A 2 2.98 -14.24 7.97
N GLY A 3 3.55 -13.65 6.91
CA GLY A 3 4.54 -12.59 7.04
C GLY A 3 4.03 -11.32 7.75
N ASN A 4 2.84 -10.83 7.38
CA ASN A 4 2.24 -9.66 8.03
C ASN A 4 1.83 -9.95 9.48
N SER A 5 1.36 -11.17 9.78
CA SER A 5 1.07 -11.60 11.15
C SER A 5 2.34 -11.64 11.99
N ALA A 6 3.42 -12.23 11.47
CA ALA A 6 4.73 -12.24 12.13
C ALA A 6 5.25 -10.81 12.36
N THR A 7 5.08 -9.90 11.39
CA THR A 7 5.48 -8.49 11.52
C THR A 7 4.80 -7.85 12.73
N LEU A 8 3.48 -8.02 12.86
CA LEU A 8 2.72 -7.51 13.99
C LEU A 8 3.14 -8.15 15.32
N LEU A 9 3.36 -9.47 15.35
CA LEU A 9 3.80 -10.19 16.54
C LEU A 9 5.17 -9.73 17.03
N VAL A 10 6.15 -9.55 16.13
CA VAL A 10 7.48 -9.02 16.45
C VAL A 10 7.37 -7.64 17.10
N ILE A 11 6.60 -6.74 16.49
CA ILE A 11 6.42 -5.37 17.00
C ILE A 11 5.69 -5.40 18.35
N ALA A 12 4.67 -6.24 18.51
CA ALA A 12 3.92 -6.36 19.75
C ALA A 12 4.77 -6.89 20.91
N LYS A 13 5.61 -7.91 20.67
CA LYS A 13 6.45 -8.51 21.71
C LYS A 13 7.63 -7.62 22.12
N ASN A 14 8.24 -6.90 21.18
CA ASN A 14 9.44 -6.12 21.46
C ASN A 14 9.13 -4.63 21.62
N ARG A 15 8.96 -4.17 22.86
CA ARG A 15 8.70 -2.75 23.18
C ARG A 15 9.79 -1.79 22.68
N ARG A 16 11.03 -2.25 22.47
CA ARG A 16 12.09 -1.40 21.87
C ARG A 16 11.77 -1.01 20.43
N LEU A 17 10.88 -1.74 19.77
CA LEU A 17 10.39 -1.44 18.44
C LEU A 17 9.23 -0.44 18.44
N TRP A 18 8.72 0.05 19.58
CA TRP A 18 7.57 0.95 19.63
C TRP A 18 7.93 2.41 19.30
N GLY A 19 8.41 2.63 18.08
CA GLY A 19 8.68 3.94 17.51
C GLY A 19 7.76 4.29 16.35
N SER A 20 7.76 5.57 15.96
CA SER A 20 6.92 6.10 14.89
C SER A 20 6.99 5.29 13.59
N THR A 21 8.18 4.87 13.16
CA THR A 21 8.29 4.12 11.89
C THR A 21 7.64 2.75 11.99
N ASN A 22 7.85 2.04 13.11
CA ASN A 22 7.33 0.69 13.26
C ASN A 22 5.81 0.71 13.50
N MET A 23 5.25 1.79 14.06
CA MET A 23 3.79 2.00 14.07
C MET A 23 3.21 2.09 12.65
N LEU A 24 3.88 2.80 11.73
CA LEU A 24 3.45 2.87 10.33
C LEU A 24 3.62 1.52 9.62
N ILE A 25 4.70 0.79 9.90
CA ILE A 25 4.88 -0.58 9.39
C ILE A 25 3.78 -1.52 9.90
N ALA A 26 3.41 -1.41 11.18
CA ALA A 26 2.31 -2.16 11.75
C ALA A 26 0.98 -1.78 11.07
N CYS A 27 0.73 -0.49 10.84
CA CYS A 27 -0.46 -0.03 10.11
C CYS A 27 -0.53 -0.63 8.71
N LEU A 28 0.58 -0.68 7.98
CA LEU A 28 0.65 -1.31 6.66
C LEU A 28 0.32 -2.81 6.74
N ALA A 29 0.93 -3.52 7.70
CA ALA A 29 0.65 -4.94 7.91
C ALA A 29 -0.83 -5.20 8.25
N VAL A 30 -1.50 -4.30 8.97
CA VAL A 30 -2.95 -4.38 9.24
C VAL A 30 -3.77 -4.22 7.95
N PHE A 31 -3.46 -3.26 7.08
CA PHE A 31 -4.14 -3.14 5.79
C PHE A 31 -3.93 -4.39 4.92
N ASP A 32 -2.70 -4.88 4.80
CA ASP A 32 -2.38 -6.06 4.00
C ASP A 32 -3.03 -7.36 4.55
N LEU A 33 -3.15 -7.50 5.87
CA LEU A 33 -3.92 -8.58 6.50
C LEU A 33 -5.41 -8.42 6.24
N SER A 34 -5.94 -7.21 6.38
CA SER A 34 -7.36 -6.92 6.13
C SER A 34 -7.72 -7.28 4.70
N MET A 35 -6.87 -6.97 3.71
CA MET A 35 -7.11 -7.37 2.31
C MET A 35 -7.20 -8.89 2.17
N SER A 36 -6.29 -9.61 2.82
CA SER A 36 -6.24 -11.08 2.74
C SER A 36 -7.43 -11.73 3.46
N VAL A 37 -7.79 -11.27 4.66
CA VAL A 37 -8.80 -11.87 5.53
C VAL A 37 -10.21 -11.47 5.11
N LEU A 38 -10.43 -10.22 4.72
CA LEU A 38 -11.76 -9.71 4.39
C LEU A 38 -12.14 -9.90 2.93
N ASN A 39 -11.16 -9.96 2.01
CA ASN A 39 -11.41 -10.05 0.57
C ASN A 39 -10.80 -11.31 -0.06
N GLY A 40 -9.53 -11.59 0.22
CA GLY A 40 -8.78 -12.69 -0.40
C GLY A 40 -9.37 -14.07 -0.09
N LEU A 41 -9.37 -14.46 1.18
CA LEU A 41 -9.84 -15.77 1.63
C LEU A 41 -11.35 -15.99 1.43
N PRO A 42 -12.25 -15.07 1.83
CA PRO A 42 -13.69 -15.34 1.77
C PRO A 42 -14.27 -15.21 0.35
N PHE A 43 -13.70 -14.35 -0.51
CA PHE A 43 -14.33 -14.01 -1.79
C PHE A 43 -13.44 -14.33 -3.00
N ALA A 44 -12.20 -13.84 -3.03
CA ALA A 44 -11.35 -13.97 -4.21
C ALA A 44 -10.91 -15.43 -4.47
N ALA A 45 -10.47 -16.15 -3.44
CA ALA A 45 -9.99 -17.53 -3.58
C ALA A 45 -11.10 -18.50 -4.03
N PRO A 46 -12.32 -18.49 -3.44
CA PRO A 46 -13.42 -19.31 -3.95
C PRO A 46 -13.86 -18.92 -5.37
N SER A 47 -13.89 -17.62 -5.69
CA SER A 47 -14.26 -17.15 -7.03
C SER A 47 -13.24 -17.58 -8.09
N LEU A 48 -11.96 -17.61 -7.74
CA LEU A 48 -10.90 -18.15 -8.60
C LEU A 48 -11.06 -19.66 -8.81
N ALA A 49 -11.33 -20.43 -7.74
CA ALA A 49 -11.47 -21.88 -7.79
C ALA A 49 -12.69 -22.32 -8.62
N ILE A 50 -13.81 -21.60 -8.52
CA ILE A 50 -15.06 -21.91 -9.22
C ILE A 50 -15.07 -21.27 -10.63
N GLY A 51 -14.28 -20.22 -10.86
CA GLY A 51 -14.23 -19.48 -12.12
C GLY A 51 -15.43 -18.55 -12.37
N LYS A 52 -16.31 -18.37 -11.38
CA LYS A 52 -17.46 -17.45 -11.38
C LYS A 52 -17.64 -16.84 -10.00
N TRP A 53 -18.50 -15.83 -9.88
CA TRP A 53 -18.90 -15.27 -8.58
C TRP A 53 -20.02 -16.10 -7.94
N PRO A 54 -19.78 -16.85 -6.85
CA PRO A 54 -20.81 -17.67 -6.21
C PRO A 54 -21.60 -16.91 -5.13
N PHE A 55 -21.22 -15.67 -4.81
CA PHE A 55 -21.76 -14.93 -3.66
C PHE A 55 -22.88 -13.98 -4.06
N SER A 56 -23.51 -13.36 -3.05
CA SER A 56 -24.58 -12.39 -3.26
C SER A 56 -24.08 -11.10 -3.92
N TYR A 57 -25.03 -10.32 -4.45
CA TYR A 57 -24.76 -8.96 -4.93
C TYR A 57 -24.19 -8.05 -3.82
N ALA A 58 -24.72 -8.15 -2.60
CA ALA A 58 -24.25 -7.38 -1.45
C ALA A 58 -22.79 -7.71 -1.10
N ALA A 59 -22.40 -8.99 -1.19
CA ALA A 59 -21.01 -9.39 -1.00
C ALA A 59 -20.07 -8.75 -2.04
N CYS A 60 -20.54 -8.56 -3.28
CA CYS A 60 -19.75 -7.91 -4.32
C CYS A 60 -19.59 -6.40 -4.06
N GLN A 61 -20.64 -5.73 -3.58
CA GLN A 61 -20.54 -4.32 -3.17
C GLN A 61 -19.55 -4.15 -2.01
N TYR A 62 -19.64 -5.03 -1.00
CA TYR A 62 -18.71 -5.05 0.13
C TYR A 62 -17.26 -5.27 -0.32
N MET A 63 -17.04 -6.26 -1.20
CA MET A 63 -15.71 -6.59 -1.70
C MET A 63 -15.10 -5.44 -2.50
N GLY A 64 -15.89 -4.80 -3.36
CA GLY A 64 -15.45 -3.64 -4.15
C GLY A 64 -15.10 -2.45 -3.25
N TYR A 65 -15.99 -2.07 -2.33
CA TYR A 65 -15.77 -0.97 -1.41
C TYR A 65 -14.56 -1.19 -0.50
N SER A 66 -14.53 -2.32 0.21
CA SER A 66 -13.46 -2.63 1.15
C SER A 66 -12.12 -2.86 0.44
N GLY A 67 -12.14 -3.46 -0.76
CA GLY A 67 -10.95 -3.62 -1.59
C GLY A 67 -10.31 -2.29 -1.96
N ILE A 68 -11.10 -1.32 -2.42
CA ILE A 68 -10.61 0.04 -2.74
C ILE A 68 -10.11 0.73 -1.47
N ALA A 69 -10.88 0.72 -0.37
CA ALA A 69 -10.48 1.38 0.87
C ALA A 69 -9.12 0.86 1.37
N ILE A 70 -8.96 -0.46 1.45
CA ILE A 70 -7.74 -1.09 1.95
C ILE A 70 -6.56 -0.81 1.01
N ALA A 71 -6.76 -0.89 -0.30
CA ALA A 71 -5.72 -0.57 -1.28
C ALA A 71 -5.21 0.87 -1.13
N VAL A 72 -6.13 1.84 -1.04
CA VAL A 72 -5.80 3.27 -0.82
C VAL A 72 -5.08 3.46 0.52
N GLY A 73 -5.56 2.81 1.59
CA GLY A 73 -4.92 2.85 2.91
C GLY A 73 -3.47 2.35 2.89
N SER A 74 -3.21 1.21 2.22
CA SER A 74 -1.84 0.69 2.02
C SER A 74 -0.95 1.67 1.25
N MET A 75 -1.43 2.23 0.13
CA MET A 75 -0.69 3.21 -0.68
C MET A 75 -0.28 4.44 0.12
N GLN A 76 -1.23 5.04 0.83
CA GLN A 76 -0.99 6.24 1.62
C GLN A 76 -0.05 5.95 2.80
N THR A 77 -0.16 4.77 3.41
CA THR A 77 0.74 4.35 4.49
C THR A 77 2.18 4.22 4.02
N ILE A 78 2.43 3.62 2.86
CA ILE A 78 3.77 3.50 2.26
C ILE A 78 4.36 4.88 1.97
N SER A 79 3.54 5.79 1.47
CA SER A 79 3.91 7.19 1.25
C SER A 79 4.30 7.88 2.55
N CYS A 80 3.52 7.67 3.61
CA CYS A 80 3.82 8.20 4.94
C CYS A 80 5.11 7.60 5.51
N ILE A 81 5.37 6.29 5.33
CA ILE A 81 6.62 5.62 5.72
C ILE A 81 7.82 6.28 5.03
N ALA A 82 7.69 6.60 3.74
CA ALA A 82 8.75 7.26 2.99
C ALA A 82 9.04 8.68 3.50
N VAL A 83 7.99 9.48 3.76
CA VAL A 83 8.14 10.81 4.35
C VAL A 83 8.76 10.71 5.75
N ASN A 84 8.28 9.79 6.59
CA ASN A 84 8.85 9.53 7.93
C ASN A 84 10.36 9.34 7.87
N ARG A 85 10.79 8.53 6.91
CA ARG A 85 12.20 8.17 6.79
C ARG A 85 13.04 9.25 6.14
N PHE A 86 12.50 9.97 5.17
CA PHE A 86 13.14 11.18 4.66
C PHE A 86 13.40 12.19 5.77
N TYR A 87 12.41 12.46 6.62
CA TYR A 87 12.62 13.36 7.76
C TYR A 87 13.67 12.82 8.72
N ARG A 88 13.68 11.51 8.98
CA ARG A 88 14.66 10.89 9.87
C ARG A 88 16.10 11.08 9.39
N VAL A 89 16.35 10.93 8.08
CA VAL A 89 17.69 11.00 7.48
C VAL A 89 18.08 12.44 7.13
N VAL A 90 17.20 13.18 6.45
CA VAL A 90 17.54 14.48 5.86
C VAL A 90 17.29 15.63 6.84
N ARG A 91 16.39 15.49 7.81
CA ARG A 91 16.00 16.56 8.75
C ARG A 91 15.84 16.04 10.18
N PRO A 92 16.89 15.47 10.81
CA PRO A 92 16.80 14.82 12.12
C PRO A 92 16.29 15.76 13.23
N THR A 93 16.61 17.06 13.15
CA THR A 93 16.12 18.07 14.10
C THR A 93 14.60 18.28 14.02
N LYS A 94 14.01 18.21 12.82
CA LYS A 94 12.56 18.32 12.61
C LYS A 94 11.84 16.99 12.79
N PHE A 95 12.53 15.85 12.61
CA PHE A 95 11.96 14.51 12.73
C PHE A 95 11.27 14.28 14.08
N LYS A 96 11.94 14.60 15.20
CA LYS A 96 11.39 14.39 16.55
C LYS A 96 10.07 15.15 16.80
N ARG A 97 9.91 16.33 16.17
CA ARG A 97 8.70 17.15 16.26
C ARG A 97 7.61 16.67 15.30
N ALA A 98 7.97 16.31 14.07
CA ALA A 98 7.03 15.91 13.03
C ALA A 98 6.50 14.47 13.20
N PHE A 99 7.33 13.56 13.73
CA PHE A 99 7.04 12.12 13.87
C PHE A 99 7.25 11.64 15.31
N SER A 100 6.53 12.26 16.24
CA SER A 100 6.36 11.70 17.58
C SER A 100 5.39 10.51 17.55
N VAL A 101 5.37 9.67 18.59
CA VAL A 101 4.39 8.57 18.72
C VAL A 101 2.95 9.10 18.65
N ARG A 102 2.68 10.24 19.30
CA ARG A 102 1.35 10.89 19.28
C ARG A 102 0.99 11.40 17.89
N SER A 103 1.89 12.14 17.24
CA SER A 103 1.67 12.62 15.86
C SER A 103 1.45 11.47 14.89
N THR A 104 2.20 10.38 15.06
CA THR A 104 2.07 9.18 14.22
C THR A 104 0.73 8.47 14.42
N ALA A 105 0.24 8.40 15.66
CA ALA A 105 -1.10 7.88 15.93
C ALA A 105 -2.18 8.72 15.21
N VAL A 106 -2.06 10.05 15.23
CA VAL A 106 -2.94 10.94 14.46
C VAL A 106 -2.85 10.66 12.96
N TYR A 107 -1.64 10.52 12.39
CA TYR A 107 -1.48 10.16 10.98
C TYR A 107 -2.15 8.82 10.64
N ILE A 108 -2.03 7.81 11.50
CA ILE A 108 -2.70 6.52 11.30
C ILE A 108 -4.21 6.69 11.26
N VAL A 109 -4.79 7.44 12.20
CA VAL A 109 -6.23 7.72 12.21
C VAL A 109 -6.66 8.44 10.93
N THR A 110 -5.91 9.45 10.48
CA THR A 110 -6.24 10.15 9.23
C THR A 110 -6.13 9.24 8.02
N LEU A 111 -5.12 8.36 7.95
CA LEU A 111 -4.98 7.38 6.87
C LEU A 111 -6.20 6.47 6.76
N TRP A 112 -6.71 5.96 7.89
CA TRP A 112 -7.94 5.14 7.90
C TRP A 112 -9.17 5.93 7.46
N VAL A 113 -9.34 7.15 7.97
CA VAL A 113 -10.48 8.01 7.59
C VAL A 113 -10.45 8.30 6.08
N PHE A 114 -9.31 8.70 5.53
CA PHE A 114 -9.19 8.95 4.08
C PHE A 114 -9.41 7.69 3.25
N ALA A 115 -8.88 6.55 3.69
CA ALA A 115 -9.08 5.26 3.04
C ALA A 115 -10.58 4.89 2.97
N LEU A 116 -11.34 5.09 4.04
CA LEU A 116 -12.76 4.81 4.08
C LEU A 116 -13.61 5.81 3.28
N ILE A 117 -13.18 7.08 3.21
CA ILE A 117 -13.89 8.10 2.43
C ILE A 117 -13.67 7.91 0.93
N ALA A 118 -12.49 7.47 0.50
CA ALA A 118 -12.13 7.35 -0.91
C ALA A 118 -13.15 6.58 -1.78
N PRO A 119 -13.72 5.44 -1.35
CA PRO A 119 -14.75 4.74 -2.12
C PRO A 119 -16.18 5.26 -1.93
N LEU A 120 -16.46 6.23 -1.03
CA LEU A 120 -17.83 6.70 -0.76
C LEU A 120 -18.55 7.28 -1.98
N PRO A 121 -17.91 8.08 -2.86
CA PRO A 121 -18.62 8.63 -4.01
C PRO A 121 -19.18 7.56 -4.96
N TYR A 122 -18.54 6.38 -5.07
CA TYR A 122 -19.09 5.24 -5.79
C TYR A 122 -20.40 4.72 -5.17
N ILE A 123 -20.66 4.95 -3.89
CA ILE A 123 -21.96 4.60 -3.29
C ILE A 123 -22.97 5.72 -3.49
N LEU A 124 -22.53 6.99 -3.35
CA LEU A 124 -23.41 8.16 -3.43
C LEU A 124 -23.96 8.42 -4.84
N GLU A 125 -23.25 7.96 -5.87
CA GLU A 125 -23.64 8.11 -7.28
C GLU A 125 -24.47 6.92 -7.80
N ASP A 126 -24.96 6.05 -6.91
CA ASP A 126 -25.65 4.79 -7.27
C ASP A 126 -24.80 3.87 -8.18
N GLU A 127 -23.47 4.04 -8.13
CA GLU A 127 -22.51 3.30 -8.92
C GLU A 127 -22.36 1.86 -8.40
N LYS A 128 -22.71 0.87 -9.24
CA LYS A 128 -22.76 -0.54 -8.81
C LYS A 128 -21.43 -1.22 -9.09
N PHE A 129 -20.86 -1.87 -8.07
CA PHE A 129 -19.76 -2.80 -8.26
C PHE A 129 -20.24 -4.08 -8.96
N LYS A 130 -19.55 -4.51 -10.01
CA LYS A 130 -19.80 -5.78 -10.71
C LYS A 130 -18.57 -6.65 -10.67
N PHE A 131 -18.78 -7.95 -10.50
CA PHE A 131 -17.69 -8.91 -10.54
C PHE A 131 -17.08 -8.95 -11.93
N GLN A 132 -15.76 -8.79 -12.00
CA GLN A 132 -14.98 -8.89 -13.22
C GLN A 132 -14.20 -10.20 -13.22
N PRO A 133 -14.62 -11.23 -14.01
CA PRO A 133 -13.97 -12.53 -14.02
C PRO A 133 -12.48 -12.48 -14.40
N GLY A 134 -12.09 -11.51 -15.24
CA GLY A 134 -10.70 -11.30 -15.61
C GLY A 134 -9.84 -10.84 -14.43
N LYS A 135 -10.36 -9.95 -13.58
CA LYS A 135 -9.62 -9.36 -12.45
C LYS A 135 -9.84 -10.14 -11.14
N ILE A 136 -10.83 -11.05 -11.07
CA ILE A 136 -11.27 -11.79 -9.87
C ILE A 136 -11.63 -10.84 -8.72
N LEU A 137 -12.21 -9.70 -9.09
CA LEU A 137 -12.49 -8.59 -8.19
C LEU A 137 -13.82 -7.96 -8.58
N CYS A 138 -14.48 -7.34 -7.60
CA CYS A 138 -15.65 -6.50 -7.85
C CYS A 138 -15.20 -5.07 -8.13
N PHE A 139 -15.49 -4.58 -9.34
CA PHE A 139 -15.07 -3.25 -9.82
C PHE A 139 -16.28 -2.37 -10.15
N PRO A 140 -16.16 -1.03 -10.03
CA PRO A 140 -17.20 -0.11 -10.48
C PRO A 140 -17.50 -0.31 -11.98
N SER A 141 -18.76 -0.16 -12.38
CA SER A 141 -19.24 -0.64 -13.69
C SER A 141 -19.87 0.40 -14.62
N SER A 142 -19.54 1.69 -14.50
CA SER A 142 -20.22 2.75 -15.24
C SER A 142 -19.34 3.61 -16.14
N GLU A 143 -20.06 4.35 -16.98
CA GLU A 143 -19.65 5.21 -18.08
C GLU A 143 -19.64 6.71 -17.66
N SER A 144 -20.03 7.03 -16.41
CA SER A 144 -20.28 8.41 -15.94
C SER A 144 -18.98 9.21 -15.66
N GLY A 145 -19.02 10.53 -15.93
CA GLY A 145 -17.85 11.42 -15.85
C GLY A 145 -17.30 11.69 -14.44
N LEU A 146 -18.08 11.45 -13.40
CA LEU A 146 -17.68 11.65 -12.00
C LEU A 146 -16.89 10.44 -11.47
N GLN A 147 -17.26 9.22 -11.89
CA GLN A 147 -16.48 8.00 -11.71
C GLN A 147 -15.10 8.08 -12.38
N LYS A 148 -15.01 8.77 -13.53
CA LYS A 148 -13.75 9.13 -14.16
C LYS A 148 -12.92 10.11 -13.32
N GLY A 149 -13.59 11.04 -12.63
CA GLY A 149 -12.98 12.00 -11.70
C GLY A 149 -12.41 11.37 -10.42
N LEU A 150 -13.01 10.30 -9.90
CA LEU A 150 -12.47 9.54 -8.76
C LEU A 150 -11.28 8.66 -9.13
N HIS A 151 -11.34 8.01 -10.29
CA HIS A 151 -10.18 7.34 -10.86
C HIS A 151 -9.03 8.34 -11.08
N PHE A 152 -9.36 9.57 -11.51
CA PHE A 152 -8.43 10.69 -11.63
C PHE A 152 -7.88 11.16 -10.28
N ILE A 153 -8.65 11.18 -9.19
CA ILE A 153 -8.14 11.50 -7.85
C ILE A 153 -7.10 10.47 -7.38
N VAL A 154 -7.32 9.17 -7.64
CA VAL A 154 -6.31 8.13 -7.40
C VAL A 154 -5.09 8.35 -8.30
N LEU A 155 -5.32 8.67 -9.59
CA LEU A 155 -4.29 9.03 -10.58
C LEU A 155 -3.57 10.35 -10.29
N VAL A 156 -4.08 11.22 -9.40
CA VAL A 156 -3.50 12.50 -8.94
C VAL A 156 -2.81 12.35 -7.58
N LEU A 157 -3.30 11.48 -6.71
CA LEU A 157 -2.61 11.10 -5.48
C LEU A 157 -1.29 10.40 -5.80
N ILE A 158 -1.22 9.62 -6.88
CA ILE A 158 0.01 8.98 -7.37
C ILE A 158 1.09 9.99 -7.79
N PRO A 159 0.86 11.04 -8.60
CA PRO A 159 1.85 12.06 -8.89
C PRO A 159 2.16 12.96 -7.70
N VAL A 160 1.26 13.15 -6.72
CA VAL A 160 1.61 13.81 -5.45
C VAL A 160 2.58 12.93 -4.64
N ILE A 161 2.33 11.63 -4.59
CA ILE A 161 3.18 10.63 -3.96
C ILE A 161 4.52 10.52 -4.71
N CYS A 162 4.51 10.38 -6.04
CA CYS A 162 5.68 10.38 -6.91
C CYS A 162 6.45 11.69 -6.85
N TYR A 163 5.80 12.85 -6.76
CA TYR A 163 6.44 14.15 -6.56
C TYR A 163 7.12 14.22 -5.18
N CYS A 164 6.44 13.76 -4.12
CA CYS A 164 7.05 13.60 -2.81
C CYS A 164 8.27 12.68 -2.88
N TYR A 165 8.18 11.54 -3.55
CA TYR A 165 9.27 10.58 -3.75
C TYR A 165 10.42 11.13 -4.61
N LEU A 166 10.13 11.84 -5.69
CA LEU A 166 11.11 12.47 -6.57
C LEU A 166 11.87 13.54 -5.79
N ARG A 167 11.17 14.35 -4.99
CA ARG A 167 11.79 15.38 -4.13
C ARG A 167 12.65 14.77 -3.04
N VAL A 168 12.27 13.62 -2.49
CA VAL A 168 13.09 12.83 -1.57
C VAL A 168 14.35 12.34 -2.29
N TYR A 169 14.20 11.64 -3.41
CA TYR A 169 15.30 11.04 -4.18
C TYR A 169 16.29 12.08 -4.73
N LEU A 170 15.81 13.21 -5.26
CA LEU A 170 16.63 14.29 -5.82
C LEU A 170 17.37 15.10 -4.75
N LYS A 171 16.91 15.09 -3.49
CA LYS A 171 17.57 15.80 -2.38
C LYS A 171 18.54 14.91 -1.58
N VAL A 172 18.44 13.58 -1.70
CA VAL A 172 19.36 12.61 -1.11
C VAL A 172 20.83 12.81 -1.57
N PRO A 173 21.17 13.02 -2.86
CA PRO A 173 22.57 13.16 -3.28
C PRO A 173 23.23 14.45 -2.76
N GLN A 174 22.48 15.54 -2.56
CA GLN A 174 23.04 16.80 -2.06
C GLN A 174 23.45 16.75 -0.58
N HIS A 175 22.83 15.89 0.23
CA HIS A 175 23.16 15.74 1.66
C HIS A 175 24.24 14.68 1.93
N MET A 176 24.43 13.71 1.01
CA MET A 176 25.51 12.71 1.09
C MET A 176 26.90 13.35 0.97
N VAL A 177 27.02 14.49 0.29
CA VAL A 177 28.28 15.25 0.17
C VAL A 177 28.56 16.11 1.42
N ALA A 178 27.52 16.51 2.16
CA ALA A 178 27.64 17.37 3.35
C ALA A 178 27.73 16.60 4.68
N VAL A 179 27.36 15.31 4.72
CA VAL A 179 27.39 14.45 5.93
C VAL A 179 28.60 13.49 5.88
N THR A 180 29.75 14.01 5.46
CA THR A 180 31.08 13.37 5.58
C THR A 180 31.69 13.51 6.97
N THR A 181 30.89 13.84 7.99
CA THR A 181 31.33 13.81 9.39
C THR A 181 30.45 12.84 10.18
N SER A 182 31.03 11.66 10.42
CA SER A 182 30.75 10.67 11.47
C SER A 182 29.46 9.82 11.52
N ILE A 183 28.49 9.94 10.62
CA ILE A 183 27.30 9.04 10.60
C ILE A 183 27.26 8.20 9.30
N GLY A 184 28.14 7.21 9.18
CA GLY A 184 28.62 6.73 7.87
C GLY A 184 28.16 5.35 7.33
N ALA A 185 27.35 4.54 8.02
CA ALA A 185 27.01 3.20 7.49
C ALA A 185 25.59 2.72 7.81
N GLU A 186 25.13 2.95 9.05
CA GLU A 186 23.81 2.50 9.50
C GLU A 186 22.68 3.27 8.78
N GLU A 187 22.86 4.58 8.56
CA GLU A 187 21.88 5.43 7.86
C GLU A 187 21.80 5.15 6.35
N ILE A 188 22.92 4.75 5.73
CA ILE A 188 22.98 4.34 4.32
C ILE A 188 22.22 3.02 4.11
N ALA A 189 22.38 2.06 5.03
CA ALA A 189 21.66 0.79 4.97
C ALA A 189 20.14 0.99 5.06
N ILE A 190 19.68 1.84 5.99
CA ILE A 190 18.26 2.17 6.16
C ILE A 190 17.68 2.84 4.90
N THR A 191 18.44 3.71 4.24
CA THR A 191 18.04 4.38 2.99
C THR A 191 17.88 3.38 1.84
N LYS A 192 18.79 2.40 1.71
CA LYS A 192 18.69 1.32 0.71
C LYS A 192 17.45 0.46 0.91
N THR A 193 17.13 0.14 2.16
CA THR A 193 15.91 -0.63 2.51
C THR A 193 14.64 0.10 2.04
N LEU A 194 14.61 1.42 2.13
CA LEU A 194 13.45 2.21 1.74
C LEU A 194 13.27 2.33 0.25
N VAL A 195 14.37 2.56 -0.46
CA VAL A 195 14.37 2.53 -1.92
C VAL A 195 13.85 1.17 -2.40
N ALA A 196 14.28 0.07 -1.78
CA ALA A 196 13.78 -1.26 -2.12
C ALA A 196 12.28 -1.45 -1.81
N ILE A 197 11.75 -0.97 -0.68
CA ILE A 197 10.31 -1.00 -0.37
C ILE A 197 9.52 -0.26 -1.44
N VAL A 198 9.97 0.94 -1.81
CA VAL A 198 9.31 1.80 -2.78
C VAL A 198 9.35 1.19 -4.17
N LEU A 199 10.52 0.69 -4.62
CA LEU A 199 10.66 0.02 -5.90
C LEU A 199 9.81 -1.25 -5.98
N GLY A 200 9.81 -2.07 -4.93
CA GLY A 200 8.96 -3.27 -4.87
C GLY A 200 7.48 -2.94 -5.02
N TYR A 201 7.04 -1.86 -4.38
CA TYR A 201 5.67 -1.37 -4.50
C TYR A 201 5.36 -0.83 -5.91
N LEU A 202 6.23 0.01 -6.46
CA LEU A 202 6.08 0.55 -7.82
C LEU A 202 6.03 -0.56 -8.87
N CYS A 203 6.85 -1.61 -8.74
CA CYS A 203 6.81 -2.76 -9.65
C CYS A 203 5.47 -3.50 -9.63
N CYS A 204 4.74 -3.49 -8.51
CA CYS A 204 3.42 -4.11 -8.41
C CYS A 204 2.32 -3.16 -8.91
N TRP A 205 2.39 -1.88 -8.58
CA TRP A 205 1.28 -0.94 -8.81
C TRP A 205 1.37 -0.18 -10.14
N VAL A 206 2.56 0.10 -10.67
CA VAL A 206 2.68 0.77 -11.98
C VAL A 206 2.01 -0.03 -13.12
N PRO A 207 2.16 -1.35 -13.23
CA PRO A 207 1.47 -2.12 -14.26
C PRO A 207 -0.05 -2.11 -14.09
N ILE A 208 -0.54 -2.21 -12.84
CA ILE A 208 -1.97 -2.12 -12.49
C ILE A 208 -2.53 -0.78 -12.98
N LEU A 209 -1.84 0.32 -12.67
CA LEU A 209 -2.23 1.67 -13.08
C LEU A 209 -2.22 1.85 -14.59
N ALA A 210 -1.26 1.26 -15.29
CA ALA A 210 -1.22 1.30 -16.74
C ALA A 210 -2.43 0.57 -17.36
N ILE A 211 -2.79 -0.60 -16.83
CA ILE A 211 -3.97 -1.37 -17.29
C ILE A 211 -5.25 -0.57 -17.06
N ASP A 212 -5.45 -0.02 -15.87
CA ASP A 212 -6.64 0.76 -15.55
C ASP A 212 -6.72 2.05 -16.39
N LEU A 213 -5.58 2.69 -16.66
CA LEU A 213 -5.53 3.87 -17.54
C LEU A 213 -5.95 3.53 -18.98
N VAL A 214 -5.53 2.37 -19.48
CA VAL A 214 -5.92 1.93 -20.83
C VAL A 214 -7.40 1.55 -20.88
N ASP A 215 -7.89 0.76 -19.91
CA ASP A 215 -9.31 0.42 -19.80
C ASP A 215 -10.19 1.69 -19.71
N PHE A 216 -9.70 2.70 -18.98
CA PHE A 216 -10.35 3.99 -18.82
C PHE A 216 -10.46 4.78 -20.12
N PHE A 217 -9.35 4.97 -20.84
CA PHE A 217 -9.36 5.76 -22.07
C PHE A 217 -10.18 5.10 -23.17
N ILE A 218 -10.26 3.77 -23.15
CA ILE A 218 -11.01 3.01 -24.14
C ILE A 218 -12.48 2.84 -23.72
N GLY A 219 -12.80 3.03 -22.43
CA GLY A 219 -14.16 2.89 -21.88
C GLY A 219 -14.64 1.44 -21.79
N ARG A 220 -13.75 0.45 -21.99
CA ARG A 220 -14.09 -0.98 -21.91
C ARG A 220 -12.86 -1.82 -21.62
N LEU A 221 -13.09 -3.02 -21.09
CA LEU A 221 -12.05 -4.02 -20.87
C LEU A 221 -11.58 -4.60 -22.22
N VAL A 222 -10.41 -4.19 -22.69
CA VAL A 222 -9.84 -4.65 -23.97
C VAL A 222 -8.67 -5.61 -23.84
N MET A 223 -8.11 -5.75 -22.64
CA MET A 223 -6.89 -6.54 -22.47
C MET A 223 -7.22 -8.04 -22.49
N PRO A 224 -6.28 -8.88 -22.98
CA PRO A 224 -6.46 -10.31 -22.93
C PRO A 224 -6.51 -10.81 -21.48
N ARG A 225 -7.20 -11.93 -21.24
CA ARG A 225 -7.46 -12.48 -19.89
C ARG A 225 -6.21 -12.61 -19.02
N TRP A 226 -5.07 -12.99 -19.60
CA TRP A 226 -3.82 -13.16 -18.84
C TRP A 226 -3.30 -11.83 -18.25
N VAL A 227 -3.58 -10.68 -18.87
CA VAL A 227 -3.21 -9.35 -18.36
C VAL A 227 -4.06 -9.01 -17.12
N TYR A 228 -5.35 -9.31 -17.14
CA TYR A 228 -6.21 -9.09 -15.97
C TYR A 228 -5.96 -10.10 -14.85
N LEU A 229 -5.52 -11.31 -15.16
CA LEU A 229 -5.02 -12.23 -14.15
C LEU A 229 -3.73 -11.68 -13.51
N LEU A 230 -2.80 -11.18 -14.33
CA LEU A 230 -1.59 -10.52 -13.84
C LEU A 230 -1.93 -9.33 -12.93
N TYR A 231 -2.93 -8.52 -13.28
CA TYR A 231 -3.46 -7.45 -12.43
C TYR A 231 -3.80 -7.96 -11.02
N GLY A 232 -4.61 -9.02 -10.94
CA GLY A 232 -5.01 -9.62 -9.66
C GLY A 232 -3.81 -10.17 -8.87
N TYR A 233 -2.88 -10.84 -9.55
CA TYR A 233 -1.66 -11.37 -8.94
C TYR A 233 -0.75 -10.26 -8.41
N LEU A 234 -0.52 -9.18 -9.17
CA LEU A 234 0.29 -8.05 -8.74
C LEU A 234 -0.31 -7.34 -7.52
N ALA A 235 -1.65 -7.22 -7.48
CA ALA A 235 -2.35 -6.68 -6.33
C ALA A 235 -2.08 -7.54 -5.08
N MET A 236 -2.15 -8.86 -5.20
CA MET A 236 -1.84 -9.77 -4.08
C MET A 236 -0.36 -9.77 -3.69
N LEU A 237 0.55 -9.73 -4.68
CA LEU A 237 2.00 -9.70 -4.46
C LEU A 237 2.44 -8.45 -3.70
N SER A 238 1.76 -7.33 -3.88
CA SER A 238 2.05 -6.08 -3.17
C SER A 238 1.93 -6.19 -1.65
N SER A 239 1.02 -7.05 -1.15
CA SER A 239 0.87 -7.30 0.28
C SER A 239 1.88 -8.32 0.85
N VAL A 240 2.53 -9.11 -0.02
CA VAL A 240 3.57 -10.09 0.36
C VAL A 240 4.95 -9.45 0.38
N THR A 241 5.18 -8.43 -0.45
CA THR A 241 6.46 -7.73 -0.54
C THR A 241 6.83 -7.03 0.76
N SER A 242 5.87 -6.46 1.50
CA SER A 242 6.13 -5.69 2.73
C SER A 242 6.94 -6.49 3.79
N PRO A 243 6.49 -7.66 4.28
CA PRO A 243 7.27 -8.46 5.25
C PRO A 243 8.60 -9.00 4.72
N VAL A 244 8.64 -9.43 3.46
CA VAL A 244 9.85 -10.00 2.84
C VAL A 244 10.95 -8.95 2.81
N ILE A 245 10.61 -7.72 2.43
CA ILE A 245 11.57 -6.63 2.39
C ILE A 245 12.06 -6.28 3.80
N TYR A 246 11.21 -6.30 4.82
CA TYR A 246 11.64 -6.09 6.20
C TYR A 246 12.59 -7.19 6.70
N ALA A 247 12.29 -8.45 6.40
CA ALA A 247 13.11 -9.59 6.82
C ALA A 247 14.49 -9.59 6.14
N LEU A 248 14.57 -9.19 4.87
CA LEU A 248 15.83 -9.17 4.12
C LEU A 248 16.67 -7.92 4.39
N LEU A 249 16.04 -6.76 4.53
CA LEU A 249 16.74 -5.48 4.50
C LEU A 249 16.75 -4.74 5.85
N ILE A 250 16.07 -5.23 6.89
CA ILE A 250 16.13 -4.64 8.24
C ILE A 250 16.72 -5.66 9.22
N PRO A 251 18.02 -5.51 9.59
CA PRO A 251 18.70 -6.46 10.48
C PRO A 251 18.01 -6.68 11.82
N THR A 252 17.39 -5.64 12.39
CA THR A 252 16.60 -5.75 13.63
C THR A 252 15.38 -6.65 13.45
N PHE A 253 14.60 -6.47 12.38
CA PHE A 253 13.46 -7.35 12.10
C PHE A 253 13.93 -8.78 11.80
N ARG A 254 15.00 -8.96 11.01
CA ARG A 254 15.57 -10.28 10.75
C ARG A 254 15.89 -11.05 12.04
N ARG A 255 16.57 -10.40 12.99
CA ARG A 255 16.90 -11.01 14.29
C ARG A 255 15.66 -11.36 15.10
N GLU A 256 14.65 -10.50 15.11
CA GLU A 256 13.41 -10.76 15.85
C GLU A 256 12.54 -11.83 15.18
N TYR A 257 12.51 -11.91 13.85
CA TYR A 257 11.85 -13.00 13.12
C TYR A 257 12.48 -14.36 13.42
N LEU A 258 13.82 -14.42 13.49
CA LEU A 258 14.52 -15.65 13.85
C LEU A 258 14.22 -16.15 15.27
N LYS A 259 13.75 -15.27 16.18
CA LYS A 259 13.31 -15.66 17.53
C LYS A 259 11.89 -16.26 17.56
N LEU A 260 11.16 -16.19 16.44
CA LEU A 260 9.81 -16.76 16.32
C LEU A 260 9.82 -18.19 15.76
N ILE A 261 10.96 -18.65 15.27
CA ILE A 261 11.23 -20.01 14.77
C ILE A 261 11.92 -20.79 15.88
#